data_AF-B0CXI3-F1
#
_entry.id   AF-B0CXI3-F1
#
_cell.length_a   1.000
_cell.length_b   1.000
_cell.length_c   1.000
_cell.angle_alpha   90.00
_cell.angle_beta   90.00
_cell.angle_gamma   90.00
#
_symmetry.space_group_name_H-M   'P 1'
#
loop_
_entity.id
_entity.type
_entity.pdbx_description
1 polymer ?
#
loop_
_entity_poly.entity_id
_entity_poly.type
_entity_poly.pdbx_seq_one_letter_code
_entity_poly.pdbx_strand_id
1 'polypeptide(L)' 'MEFAFSSAEMAPLAGVCTQNYARSMHFKYQPHKFAIAWTVHRDHPPEAGGHFYIGSYQMCIKAAPNTLVV' A
#
# COMPACT_ATOMS: atom_id res chain seq x y z
N MET A 1 20.46 -10.35 20.22
CA MET A 1 19.52 -11.35 20.75
C MET A 1 18.44 -11.50 19.71
N GLU A 2 18.44 -12.62 18.99
CA GLU A 2 17.50 -12.88 17.90
C GLU A 2 16.36 -13.72 18.46
N PHE A 3 15.14 -13.18 18.46
CA PHE A 3 13.97 -13.92 18.89
C PHE A 3 13.46 -14.76 17.70
N ALA A 4 13.72 -16.06 17.74
CA ALA A 4 13.20 -17.02 16.77
C ALA A 4 11.82 -17.51 17.24
N PHE A 5 10.76 -17.00 16.61
CA PHE A 5 9.41 -17.48 16.85
C PHE A 5 9.12 -18.65 15.92
N SER A 6 8.97 -19.86 16.48
CA SER A 6 8.49 -21.04 15.76
C SER A 6 7.02 -21.30 16.10
N SER A 7 6.18 -21.51 15.09
CA SER A 7 4.78 -21.93 15.26
C SER A 7 3.86 -20.93 15.99
N ALA A 8 4.22 -19.64 16.00
CA ALA A 8 3.30 -18.60 16.45
C ALA A 8 2.25 -18.34 15.36
N GLU A 9 0.97 -18.33 15.74
CA GLU A 9 -0.11 -17.87 14.86
C GLU A 9 0.19 -16.42 14.45
N MET A 10 0.40 -16.18 13.15
CA MET A 10 0.61 -14.82 12.67
C MET A 10 -0.63 -14.00 12.99
N ALA A 11 -0.45 -12.76 13.46
CA ALA A 11 -1.56 -11.84 13.63
C ALA A 11 -2.41 -11.85 12.33
N PRO A 12 -3.75 -11.92 12.44
CA PRO A 12 -4.61 -11.91 11.27
C PRO A 12 -4.26 -10.70 10.42
N LEU A 13 -4.30 -10.89 9.10
CA LEU A 13 -3.87 -9.89 8.13
C LEU A 13 -4.67 -8.60 8.35
N ALA A 14 -4.08 -7.62 9.03
CA ALA A 14 -4.73 -6.36 9.33
C ALA A 14 -4.55 -5.41 8.14
N GLY A 15 -5.56 -5.36 7.28
CA GLY A 15 -5.68 -4.33 6.25
C GLY A 15 -6.08 -3.00 6.86
N VAL A 16 -5.61 -1.89 6.29
CA VAL A 16 -6.13 -0.56 6.61
C VAL A 16 -7.01 -0.12 5.44
N CYS A 17 -8.27 0.21 5.71
CA CYS A 17 -9.13 0.88 4.74
C CYS A 17 -9.06 2.38 4.98
N THR A 18 -8.89 3.15 3.91
CA THR A 18 -8.82 4.62 3.97
C THR A 18 -9.62 5.24 2.84
N GLN A 19 -10.14 6.44 3.04
CA GLN A 19 -10.87 7.21 2.04
C GLN A 19 -10.20 8.57 1.87
N ASN A 20 -9.94 8.98 0.63
CA ASN A 20 -9.31 10.26 0.28
C ASN A 20 -8.01 10.54 1.05
N TYR A 21 -7.28 9.47 1.38
CA TYR A 21 -6.05 9.53 2.14
C TYR A 21 -4.85 9.71 1.23
N ALA A 22 -3.95 10.60 1.63
CA ALA A 22 -2.63 10.77 1.03
C ALA A 22 -1.59 10.81 2.13
N ARG A 23 -0.39 10.30 1.84
CA ARG A 23 0.76 10.34 2.75
C ARG A 23 2.01 10.75 1.97
N SER A 24 2.91 11.46 2.64
CA SER A 24 4.26 11.68 2.11
C SER A 24 4.97 10.35 1.85
N MET A 25 5.92 10.38 0.91
CA MET A 25 6.72 9.21 0.56
C MET A 25 7.47 8.71 1.81
N HIS A 26 7.37 7.41 2.08
CA HIS A 26 7.96 6.78 3.25
C HIS A 26 8.23 5.30 2.96
N PHE A 27 9.09 4.69 3.77
CA PHE A 27 9.25 3.24 3.82
C PHE A 27 8.38 2.68 4.95
N LYS A 28 7.65 1.60 4.68
CA LYS A 28 6.90 0.88 5.69
C LYS A 28 7.66 -0.40 6.03
N TYR A 29 8.11 -0.51 7.27
CA TYR A 29 8.67 -1.76 7.78
C TYR A 29 7.52 -2.71 8.06
N GLN A 30 7.51 -3.85 7.37
CA GLN A 30 6.55 -4.93 7.58
C GLN A 30 7.27 -6.28 7.49
N PRO A 31 6.82 -7.31 8.23
CA PRO A 31 7.48 -8.62 8.23
C PRO A 31 7.25 -9.41 6.93
N HIS A 32 6.32 -8.97 6.08
CA HIS A 32 5.95 -9.66 4.85
C HIS A 32 6.79 -9.18 3.66
N LYS A 33 7.13 -10.12 2.76
CA LYS A 33 7.88 -9.86 1.53
C LYS A 33 7.18 -8.87 0.58
N PHE A 34 5.84 -8.89 0.57
CA PHE A 34 5.01 -8.07 -0.32
C PHE A 34 3.96 -7.30 0.49
N ALA A 35 3.58 -6.12 -0.01
CA ALA A 35 2.50 -5.31 0.51
C ALA A 35 1.52 -5.05 -0.61
N ILE A 36 0.22 -5.02 -0.32
CA ILE A 36 -0.78 -4.67 -1.34
C ILE A 36 -1.37 -3.29 -1.08
N ALA A 37 -1.54 -2.51 -2.15
CA ALA A 37 -2.36 -1.31 -2.15
C ALA A 37 -3.47 -1.48 -3.20
N TRP A 38 -4.72 -1.36 -2.76
CA TRP A 38 -5.88 -1.54 -3.63
C TRP A 38 -6.76 -0.30 -3.61
N THR A 39 -6.88 0.35 -4.77
CA THR A 39 -7.88 1.38 -4.98
C THR A 39 -9.17 0.71 -5.44
N VAL A 40 -10.14 0.59 -4.54
CA VAL A 40 -11.43 -0.05 -4.85
C VAL A 40 -12.30 0.86 -5.73
N HIS A 41 -12.36 2.14 -5.42
CA HIS A 41 -13.18 3.13 -6.13
C HIS A 41 -12.40 4.43 -6.37
N ARG A 42 -12.64 5.03 -7.54
CA ARG A 42 -12.15 6.36 -7.92
C ARG A 42 -13.10 6.93 -8.98
N ASP A 43 -13.65 8.10 -8.70
CA ASP A 43 -14.59 8.86 -9.55
C ASP A 43 -14.03 10.22 -9.99
N HIS A 44 -12.98 10.71 -9.33
CA HIS A 44 -12.34 11.97 -9.70
C HIS A 44 -11.38 11.78 -10.88
N PRO A 45 -11.19 12.81 -11.71
CA PRO A 45 -10.30 12.75 -12.85
C PRO A 45 -8.82 12.58 -12.42
N PRO A 46 -7.92 12.16 -13.33
CA PRO A 46 -6.51 11.98 -13.03
C PRO A 46 -5.83 13.22 -12.43
N GLU A 47 -6.22 14.41 -12.86
CA GLU A 47 -5.65 15.69 -12.44
C GLU A 47 -5.92 16.02 -10.97
N ALA A 48 -6.91 15.36 -10.35
CA ALA A 48 -7.21 15.51 -8.92
C ALA A 48 -6.21 14.76 -8.01
N GLY A 49 -5.13 14.19 -8.55
CA GLY A 49 -4.04 13.60 -7.78
C GLY A 49 -4.40 12.26 -7.13
N GLY A 50 -3.85 11.99 -5.94
CA GLY A 50 -4.05 10.72 -5.22
C GLY A 50 -3.38 9.51 -5.90
N HIS A 51 -2.42 9.75 -6.78
CA HIS A 51 -1.67 8.70 -7.48
C HIS A 51 -0.70 7.96 -6.56
N PHE A 52 -0.36 6.73 -6.95
CA PHE A 52 0.62 5.92 -6.21
C PHE A 52 2.00 6.11 -6.85
N TYR A 53 2.96 6.56 -6.05
CA TYR A 53 4.33 6.84 -6.50
C TYR A 53 5.32 5.84 -5.93
N ILE A 54 6.19 5.31 -6.79
CA ILE A 54 7.32 4.47 -6.37
C ILE A 54 8.62 5.19 -6.73
N GLY A 55 9.15 5.94 -5.77
CA GLY A 55 10.28 6.85 -5.98
C GLY A 55 11.54 6.16 -6.51
N SER A 56 11.86 4.95 -6.02
CA SER A 56 13.04 4.18 -6.45
C SER A 56 13.00 3.77 -7.92
N TYR A 57 11.81 3.67 -8.51
CA TYR A 57 11.63 3.33 -9.93
C TYR A 57 11.19 4.53 -10.77
N GLN A 58 11.05 5.72 -10.17
CA GLN A 58 10.52 6.91 -10.83
C GLN A 58 9.16 6.68 -11.50
N MET A 59 8.35 5.80 -10.91
CA MET A 59 7.04 5.41 -11.45
C MET A 59 5.91 6.17 -10.76
N CYS A 60 4.93 6.58 -11.57
CA CYS A 60 3.65 7.11 -11.14
C CYS A 60 2.53 6.23 -11.70
N ILE A 61 1.80 5.56 -10.82
CA ILE A 61 0.62 4.79 -11.15
C ILE A 61 -0.59 5.71 -10.97
N LYS A 62 -1.23 6.08 -12.08
CA LYS A 62 -2.44 6.91 -12.04
C LYS A 62 -3.53 6.18 -11.28
N ALA A 63 -4.14 6.86 -10.32
CA ALA A 63 -5.23 6.30 -9.53
C ALA A 63 -6.44 6.01 -10.44
N ALA A 64 -6.94 4.79 -10.35
CA ALA A 64 -8.09 4.31 -11.11
C ALA A 64 -8.92 3.35 -10.24
N PRO A 65 -10.22 3.20 -10.49
CA PRO A 65 -11.04 2.24 -9.77
C PRO A 65 -10.53 0.82 -10.01
N ASN A 66 -10.73 -0.06 -9.03
CA ASN A 66 -10.33 -1.46 -9.05
C ASN A 66 -8.87 -1.72 -9.51
N THR A 67 -7.91 -0.94 -8.99
CA THR A 67 -6.47 -1.08 -9.33
C THR A 67 -5.67 -1.60 -8.14
N LEU A 68 -4.96 -2.71 -8.33
CA LEU A 68 -4.12 -3.37 -7.33
C LEU A 68 -2.63 -3.18 -7.65
N VAL A 69 -1.85 -2.79 -6.65
CA VAL A 69 -0.38 -2.72 -6.69
C VAL A 69 0.18 -3.66 -5.62
N VAL A 70 1.24 -4.41 -5.96
CA VAL A 70 1.90 -5.42 -5.10
C VAL A 70 3.41 -5.17 -5.04
#